data_AF-A0A1T2L189-F1
#
_entry.id   AF-A0A1T2L189-F1
#
_cell.length_a   1.000
_cell.length_b   1.000
_cell.length_c   1.000
_cell.angle_alpha   90.00
_cell.angle_beta   90.00
_cell.angle_gamma   90.00
#
_symmetry.space_group_name_H-M   'P 1'
#
loop_
_entity.id
_entity.type
_entity.pdbx_description
1 polymer ?
#
loop_
_entity_poly.entity_id
_entity_poly.type
_entity_poly.pdbx_seq_one_letter_code
_entity_poly.pdbx_strand_id
1 'polypeptide(L)'
;MSSFTENMTKKEWEVFCEIMLRYHYGQPYFWSVPDEDSGDYGIEFYTADGTIFQCYYPDLSVDMATYKKKIQKKINDDLKN
;
A
#
# COMPACT_ATOMS: atom_id res chain seq x y z
N MET A 1 -11.64 -21.04 -7.49
CA MET A 1 -12.05 -20.24 -6.32
C MET A 1 -11.36 -18.91 -6.47
N SER A 2 -12.08 -17.79 -6.54
CA SER A 2 -11.39 -16.51 -6.50
C SER A 2 -10.77 -16.35 -5.12
N SER A 3 -9.51 -15.91 -5.03
CA SER A 3 -8.95 -15.46 -3.76
C SER A 3 -9.87 -14.41 -3.13
N PHE A 4 -9.95 -14.35 -1.80
CA PHE A 4 -10.75 -13.33 -1.09
C PHE A 4 -10.33 -11.90 -1.45
N THR A 5 -9.15 -11.73 -2.06
CA THR A 5 -8.55 -10.47 -2.49
C THR A 5 -8.90 -10.07 -3.93
N GLU A 6 -9.54 -10.92 -4.74
CA GLU A 6 -9.62 -10.74 -6.21
C GLU A 6 -10.67 -9.74 -6.70
N ASN A 7 -11.47 -9.14 -5.81
CA ASN A 7 -12.53 -8.19 -6.21
C ASN A 7 -12.66 -7.03 -5.20
N MET A 8 -11.54 -6.54 -4.68
CA MET A 8 -11.54 -5.37 -3.80
C MET A 8 -11.43 -4.09 -4.62
N THR A 9 -12.15 -3.06 -4.20
CA THR A 9 -11.83 -1.68 -4.57
C THR A 9 -10.48 -1.29 -3.97
N LYS A 10 -9.86 -0.22 -4.50
CA LYS A 10 -8.61 0.31 -3.95
C LYS A 10 -8.72 0.62 -2.45
N LYS A 11 -9.86 1.17 -2.02
CA LYS A 11 -10.08 1.50 -0.60
C LYS A 11 -10.27 0.28 0.29
N GLU A 12 -10.98 -0.75 -0.19
CA GLU A 12 -11.11 -2.01 0.55
C GLU A 12 -9.76 -2.71 0.71
N TRP A 13 -8.89 -2.61 -0.31
CA TRP A 13 -7.53 -3.12 -0.23
C TRP A 13 -6.68 -2.35 0.79
N GLU A 14 -6.72 -1.02 0.80
CA GLU A 14 -6.04 -0.19 1.81
C GLU A 14 -6.49 -0.56 3.24
N VAL A 15 -7.79 -0.69 3.46
CA VAL A 15 -8.36 -1.08 4.77
C VAL A 15 -7.91 -2.49 5.16
N PHE A 16 -7.89 -3.43 4.20
CA PHE A 16 -7.37 -4.78 4.44
C PHE A 16 -5.90 -4.75 4.85
N CYS A 17 -5.05 -4.00 4.14
CA CYS A 17 -3.65 -3.81 4.50
C CYS A 17 -3.49 -3.20 5.88
N GLU A 18 -4.28 -2.17 6.22
CA GLU A 18 -4.27 -1.52 7.52
C GLU A 18 -4.54 -2.50 8.66
N ILE A 19 -5.57 -3.34 8.54
CA ILE A 19 -5.93 -4.35 9.55
C ILE A 19 -4.75 -5.30 9.78
N MET A 20 -4.15 -5.80 8.69
CA MET A 20 -3.03 -6.75 8.76
C MET A 20 -1.78 -6.12 9.39
N LEU A 21 -1.44 -4.90 8.99
CA LEU A 21 -0.27 -4.19 9.49
C LEU A 21 -0.45 -3.76 10.95
N ARG A 22 -1.63 -3.27 11.34
CA ARG A 22 -1.95 -2.96 12.74
C ARG A 22 -1.87 -4.20 13.63
N TYR A 23 -2.31 -5.36 13.14
CA TYR A 23 -2.17 -6.62 13.87
C TYR A 23 -0.70 -7.05 14.02
N HIS A 24 0.12 -6.86 12.98
CA HIS A 24 1.53 -7.25 13.00
C HIS A 24 2.40 -6.35 13.90
N TYR A 25 2.26 -5.03 13.78
CA TYR A 25 3.12 -4.05 14.48
C TYR A 25 2.55 -3.60 15.83
N GLY A 26 1.22 -3.65 16.00
CA GLY A 26 0.53 -3.11 17.17
C GLY A 26 0.41 -1.58 17.16
N GLN A 27 -0.56 -1.08 17.93
CA GLN A 27 -0.87 0.35 18.04
C GLN A 27 0.32 1.28 18.40
N PRO A 28 1.27 0.91 19.28
CA PRO A 28 2.34 1.85 19.65
C PRO A 28 3.43 2.02 18.58
N TYR A 29 3.38 1.26 17.48
CA TYR A 29 4.46 1.24 16.48
C TYR A 29 4.00 1.46 15.05
N PHE A 30 2.73 1.80 14.82
CA PHE A 30 2.14 1.91 13.49
C PHE A 30 1.12 3.03 13.38
N TRP A 31 1.25 3.86 12.34
CA TRP A 31 0.36 4.99 12.08
C TRP A 31 -0.06 5.06 10.61
N SER A 32 -1.26 5.56 10.38
CA SER A 32 -1.78 5.94 9.07
C SER A 32 -1.42 7.38 8.74
N VAL A 33 -1.18 7.64 7.45
CA VAL A 33 -0.98 8.98 6.91
C VAL A 33 -2.34 9.51 6.42
N PRO A 34 -2.82 10.66 6.91
CA PRO A 34 -4.04 11.28 6.38
C PRO A 34 -3.84 11.76 4.94
N ASP A 35 -4.82 11.52 4.07
CA ASP A 35 -4.86 12.00 2.68
C ASP A 35 -5.57 13.37 2.52
N GLU A 36 -6.19 13.87 3.59
CA GLU A 36 -7.06 15.05 3.58
C GLU A 36 -6.32 16.39 3.48
N ASP A 37 -5.04 16.45 3.91
CA ASP A 37 -4.25 17.69 3.96
C ASP A 37 -3.03 17.58 3.04
N SER A 38 -3.10 18.22 1.87
CA SER A 38 -2.06 18.18 0.81
C SER A 38 -1.76 16.80 0.19
N GLY A 39 -2.50 15.76 0.59
CA GLY A 39 -2.33 14.38 0.12
C GLY A 39 -1.27 13.60 0.90
N ASP A 40 -1.22 12.29 0.66
CA ASP A 40 -0.35 11.34 1.36
C ASP A 40 0.95 11.00 0.58
N TYR A 41 1.12 11.60 -0.60
CA TYR A 41 2.19 11.31 -1.57
C TYR A 41 2.33 9.81 -1.90
N GLY A 42 1.24 9.06 -1.80
CA GLY A 42 1.18 7.62 -2.00
C GLY A 42 1.81 6.82 -0.87
N ILE A 43 1.91 7.36 0.34
CA ILE A 43 2.32 6.65 1.56
C ILE A 43 1.09 6.52 2.45
N GLU A 44 0.57 5.32 2.65
CA GLU A 44 -0.62 5.12 3.46
C GLU A 44 -0.26 4.91 4.94
N PHE A 45 0.91 4.31 5.23
CA PHE A 45 1.32 3.97 6.60
C PHE A 45 2.83 4.09 6.85
N TYR A 46 3.19 4.27 8.13
CA TYR A 46 4.58 4.21 8.59
C TYR A 46 4.71 3.60 10.00
N THR A 47 5.90 3.11 10.32
CA THR A 47 6.26 2.57 11.64
C THR A 47 7.30 3.42 12.35
N ALA A 48 7.46 3.18 13.66
CA ALA A 48 8.40 3.93 14.51
C ALA A 48 9.87 3.77 14.09
N ASP A 49 10.21 2.64 13.46
CA ASP A 49 11.56 2.34 12.96
C ASP A 49 11.82 2.88 11.54
N GLY A 50 10.86 3.61 10.95
CA GLY A 50 11.01 4.26 9.65
C GLY A 50 10.66 3.39 8.46
N THR A 51 9.96 2.26 8.65
CA THR A 51 9.37 1.51 7.53
C THR A 51 8.15 2.26 7.00
N ILE A 52 8.08 2.45 5.68
CA ILE A 52 6.95 3.08 4.98
C ILE A 52 6.22 2.05 4.12
N PHE A 53 4.91 2.18 4.02
CA PHE A 53 4.06 1.27 3.26
C PHE A 53 3.32 2.01 2.16
N GLN A 54 3.36 1.43 0.96
CA GLN A 54 2.53 1.80 -0.17
C GLN A 54 1.53 0.68 -0.46
N CYS A 55 0.23 0.96 -0.52
CA CYS A 55 -0.83 -0.06 -0.60
C CYS A 55 -1.55 -0.07 -1.96
N TYR A 56 -0.81 -0.25 -3.05
CA TYR A 56 -1.40 -0.34 -4.38
C TYR A 56 -2.14 -1.66 -4.61
N TYR A 57 -3.45 -1.60 -4.84
CA TYR A 57 -4.22 -2.77 -5.28
C TYR A 57 -3.62 -3.34 -6.57
N PRO A 58 -3.30 -4.65 -6.63
CA PRO A 58 -2.63 -5.24 -7.77
C PRO A 58 -3.51 -5.21 -9.04
N ASP A 59 -2.89 -4.90 -10.17
CA ASP A 59 -3.51 -5.03 -11.49
C ASP A 59 -3.51 -6.52 -11.89
N LEU A 60 -4.61 -7.21 -11.58
CA LEU A 60 -4.77 -8.64 -11.81
C LEU A 60 -4.86 -9.01 -13.31
N SER A 61 -4.92 -8.03 -14.21
CA SER A 61 -4.98 -8.26 -15.66
C SER A 61 -3.60 -8.52 -16.30
N VAL A 62 -2.51 -8.27 -15.56
CA VAL A 62 -1.14 -8.44 -16.05
C VAL A 62 -0.39 -9.54 -15.30
N ASP A 63 0.61 -10.12 -15.95
CA ASP A 63 1.49 -11.09 -15.31
C ASP A 63 2.35 -10.43 -14.21
N MET A 64 2.79 -11.24 -13.24
CA MET A 64 3.55 -10.75 -12.08
C MET A 64 4.88 -10.09 -12.44
N ALA A 65 5.53 -10.48 -13.54
CA ALA A 65 6.79 -9.86 -13.96
C ALA A 65 6.56 -8.45 -14.51
N THR A 66 5.50 -8.27 -15.29
CA THR A 66 5.06 -6.95 -15.77
C THR A 66 4.57 -6.08 -14.61
N TYR A 67 3.75 -6.62 -13.70
CA TYR A 67 3.29 -5.91 -12.51
C TYR A 67 4.47 -5.40 -11.67
N LYS A 68 5.45 -6.27 -11.38
CA LYS A 68 6.67 -5.91 -10.63
C LYS A 68 7.41 -4.73 -11.28
N LYS A 69 7.60 -4.77 -12.60
CA LYS A 69 8.26 -3.67 -13.34
C LYS A 69 7.49 -2.36 -13.22
N LYS A 70 6.16 -2.39 -13.35
CA LYS A 70 5.31 -1.20 -13.21
C LYS A 70 5.43 -0.58 -11.82
N ILE A 71 5.34 -1.38 -10.75
CA ILE A 71 5.46 -0.90 -9.37
C ILE A 71 6.86 -0.35 -9.09
N GLN A 72 7.92 -1.05 -9.50
CA GLN A 72 9.29 -0.54 -9.36
C GLN A 72 9.50 0.79 -10.08
N LYS A 73 8.96 0.92 -11.29
CA LYS A 73 9.03 2.20 -12.02
C LYS A 73 8.33 3.31 -11.22
N LYS A 74 7.11 3.06 -10.74
CA LYS A 74 6.35 4.03 -9.95
C LYS A 74 7.12 4.48 -8.70
N ILE A 75 7.61 3.54 -7.89
CA ILE A 75 8.41 3.85 -6.70
C ILE A 75 9.61 4.74 -7.06
N ASN A 76 10.35 4.38 -8.12
CA ASN A 76 11.52 5.15 -8.54
C ASN A 76 11.16 6.55 -9.06
N ASP A 77 10.02 6.69 -9.73
CA ASP A 77 9.54 7.98 -10.21
C ASP A 77 9.10 8.86 -9.02
N ASP A 78 8.41 8.28 -8.03
CA ASP A 78 7.96 8.98 -6.82
C ASP A 78 9.15 9.45 -5.96
N LEU A 79 10.25 8.67 -5.90
CA LEU A 79 11.47 8.99 -5.13
C LEU A 79 12.42 10.00 -5.80
N LYS A 80 12.27 10.27 -7.10
CA LYS A 80 13.17 11.16 -7.87
C LYS A 80 12.79 12.64 -7.81
N ASN A 81 11.80 13.00 -7.00
CA ASN A 81 11.43 14.39 -6.74
C ASN A 81 12.56 15.17 -6.06
#